data_AF-A0AA86GKU6-F1
#
_entry.id   AF-A0AA86GKU6-F1
#
_cell.length_a   1.000
_cell.length_b   1.000
_cell.length_c   1.000
_cell.angle_alpha   90.00
_cell.angle_beta   90.00
_cell.angle_gamma   90.00
#
_symmetry.space_group_name_H-M   'P 1'
#
loop_
_entity.id
_entity.type
_entity.pdbx_description
1 polymer ?
#
loop_
_entity_poly.entity_id
_entity_poly.type
_entity_poly.pdbx_seq_one_letter_code
_entity_poly.pdbx_strand_id
1 'polypeptide(L)' 'MIDNLSIGLTHALMAIALWRLLYRDDLDNEVSPRMLWQRRRDAEAAAEAAQEPRDA' A
#
# COMPACT_ATOMS: atom_id res chain seq x y z
N MET A 1 35.70 15.26 10.38
CA MET A 1 35.28 15.32 8.97
C MET A 1 33.89 14.70 8.89
N ILE A 2 32.88 15.46 9.31
CA ILE A 2 31.48 15.00 9.29
C ILE A 2 30.85 15.21 7.90
N ASP A 3 31.56 15.93 7.03
CA ASP A 3 31.18 16.27 5.67
C ASP A 3 30.95 15.03 4.81
N ASN A 4 31.79 14.00 4.98
CA ASN A 4 31.64 12.70 4.32
C ASN A 4 30.40 11.94 4.83
N LEU A 5 30.01 12.16 6.09
CA LEU A 5 28.81 11.54 6.68
C LEU A 5 27.56 12.22 6.14
N SER A 6 27.54 13.55 6.04
CA SER A 6 26.42 14.30 5.44
C SER A 6 26.24 13.98 3.94
N ILE A 7 27.34 13.86 3.20
CA ILE A 7 27.31 13.42 1.79
C ILE A 7 26.81 11.97 1.72
N GLY A 8 27.39 11.06 2.50
CA GLY A 8 26.97 9.65 2.52
C GLY A 8 25.50 9.49 2.91
N LEU A 9 25.01 10.27 3.88
CA LEU A 9 23.64 10.25 4.36
C LEU A 9 22.65 10.69 3.29
N THR A 10 22.92 11.80 2.61
CA THR A 10 22.03 12.28 1.52
C THR A 10 21.99 11.30 0.36
N HIS A 11 23.13 10.70 -0.01
CA HIS A 11 23.18 9.68 -1.06
C HIS A 11 22.46 8.39 -0.64
N ALA A 12 22.61 7.96 0.62
CA ALA A 12 21.90 6.81 1.14
C ALA A 12 20.37 7.03 1.15
N LEU A 13 19.90 8.21 1.58
CA LEU A 13 18.48 8.56 1.55
C LEU A 13 17.94 8.59 0.11
N MET A 14 18.69 9.16 -0.83
CA MET A 14 18.32 9.17 -2.24
C MET A 14 18.31 7.76 -2.84
N ALA A 15 19.30 6.94 -2.53
CA ALA A 15 19.35 5.54 -2.97
C ALA A 15 18.20 4.71 -2.40
N ILE A 16 17.83 4.92 -1.12
CA ILE A 16 16.69 4.27 -0.49
C ILE A 16 15.37 4.74 -1.10
N ALA A 17 15.22 6.03 -1.39
CA ALA A 17 14.02 6.55 -2.05
C ALA A 17 13.86 5.97 -3.46
N LEU A 18 14.96 5.88 -4.22
CA LEU A 18 14.97 5.28 -5.55
C LEU A 18 14.70 3.78 -5.51
N TRP A 19 15.34 3.06 -4.59
CA TRP A 19 15.08 1.64 -4.33
C TRP A 19 13.61 1.44 -3.99
N ARG A 20 13.07 2.20 -3.03
CA ARG A 20 11.67 2.13 -2.63
C ARG A 20 10.71 2.46 -3.77
N LEU A 21 11.07 3.35 -4.69
CA LEU A 21 10.26 3.69 -5.86
C LEU A 21 10.26 2.57 -6.90
N LEU A 22 11.43 1.98 -7.18
CA LEU A 22 11.58 0.86 -8.12
C LEU A 22 10.98 -0.43 -7.58
N TYR A 23 11.13 -0.68 -6.28
CA TYR A 23 10.56 -1.82 -5.55
C TYR A 23 9.19 -1.49 -4.96
N ARG A 24 8.57 -0.39 -5.39
CA ARG A 24 7.23 0.00 -4.92
C ARG A 24 6.24 -1.03 -5.46
N ASP A 25 5.89 -1.97 -4.59
CA ASP A 25 4.77 -2.91 -4.75
C ASP A 25 3.47 -2.20 -5.14
N ASP A 26 3.32 -0.90 -4.90
CA ASP A 26 2.12 -0.12 -5.25
C ASP A 26 2.08 0.34 -6.73
N LEU A 27 3.19 0.22 -7.48
CA LEU A 27 3.16 0.28 -8.95
C LEU A 27 2.98 -1.11 -9.58
N ASP A 28 3.54 -2.16 -8.96
CA ASP A 28 3.37 -3.56 -9.39
C ASP A 28 2.00 -4.14 -9.00
N ASN A 29 1.39 -3.67 -7.92
CA ASN A 29 -0.01 -3.88 -7.60
C ASN A 29 -0.84 -2.85 -8.38
N GLU A 30 -0.92 -3.01 -9.69
CA GLU A 30 -2.10 -2.55 -10.42
C GLU A 30 -3.29 -3.28 -9.82
N VAL A 31 -3.95 -2.66 -8.83
CA VAL A 31 -5.20 -3.18 -8.26
C VAL A 31 -6.19 -3.16 -9.42
N SER A 32 -6.34 -4.31 -10.08
CA SER A 32 -7.20 -4.41 -11.26
C SER A 32 -8.55 -3.79 -10.89
N PRO A 33 -9.21 -3.02 -11.78
CA PRO A 33 -10.53 -2.44 -11.49
C PRO A 33 -11.52 -3.49 -10.96
N ARG A 34 -11.34 -4.75 -11.37
CA ARG A 34 -12.05 -5.91 -10.85
C ARG A 34 -11.79 -6.19 -9.36
N MET A 35 -10.55 -6.15 -8.89
CA MET A 35 -10.23 -6.33 -7.47
C MET A 35 -10.82 -5.22 -6.60
N LEU A 36 -10.79 -3.96 -7.06
CA LEU A 36 -11.42 -2.85 -6.35
C LEU A 36 -12.95 -3.02 -6.27
N TRP A 37 -13.58 -3.44 -7.38
CA TRP A 37 -15.01 -3.73 -7.43
C TRP A 37 -15.39 -4.92 -6.52
N GLN A 38 -14.60 -6.00 -6.56
CA GLN A 38 -14.79 -7.19 -5.74
C GLN A 38 -14.70 -6.86 -4.25
N ARG A 39 -13.66 -6.11 -3.86
CA ARG A 39 -13.48 -5.65 -2.47
C ARG A 39 -14.65 -4.83 -1.96
N ARG A 40 -15.25 -4.01 -2.82
CA ARG A 40 -16.44 -3.22 -2.47
C ARG A 40 -17.67 -4.11 -2.27
N ARG A 41 -17.88 -5.09 -3.16
CA ARG A 41 -18.96 -6.09 -3.03
C ARG A 41 -18.80 -6.95 -1.78
N ASP A 42 -17.59 -7.40 -1.47
CA ASP A 42 -17.30 -8.20 -0.29
C ASP A 42 -17.53 -7.39 0.99
N ALA A 43 -17.20 -6.09 0.98
CA ALA A 43 -17.48 -5.17 2.08
C ALA A 43 -18.99 -4.90 2.25
N GLU A 44 -19.74 -4.77 1.15
CA GLU A 44 -21.20 -4.65 1.16
C GLU A 44 -21.85 -5.92 1.72
N ALA A 45 -21.44 -7.10 1.25
CA ALA A 45 -21.94 -8.39 1.73
C ALA A 45 -21.58 -8.65 3.20
N ALA A 46 -20.37 -8.26 3.64
CA ALA A 46 -19.98 -8.34 5.04
C ALA A 46 -20.79 -7.38 5.93
N ALA A 47 -21.14 -6.19 5.41
CA ALA A 47 -22.00 -5.24 6.12
C ALA A 47 -23.45 -5.73 6.20
N GLU A 48 -23.96 -6.41 5.17
CA GLU A 48 -25.27 -7.06 5.18
C GLU A 48 -25.30 -8.23 6.17
N ALA A 49 -24.30 -9.12 6.13
CA ALA A 49 -24.18 -10.23 7.08
C ALA A 49 -24.01 -9.76 8.54
N ALA A 50 -23.33 -8.63 8.75
CA ALA A 50 -23.19 -8.00 10.07
C ALA A 50 -24.45 -7.25 10.53
N GLN A 51 -25.35 -6.91 9.61
CA GLN A 51 -26.69 -6.37 9.91
C GLN A 51 -27.73 -7.47 10.11
N GLU A 52 -27.49 -8.66 9.54
CA GLU A 52 -28.26 -9.88 9.75
C GLU A 52 -27.79 -10.74 10.96
N PRO A 53 -27.65 -10.15 12.17
CA PRO A 53 -27.76 -10.94 13.38
C PRO A 53 -28.72 -10.26 14.36
N ARG A 54 -30.03 -10.31 14.12
CA ARG A 54 -31.00 -9.85 15.12
C ARG A 54 -32.45 -10.34 15.06
N ASP A 55 -32.80 -11.21 14.11
CA ASP A 55 -34.16 -11.72 13.95
C ASP A 55 -34.25 -13.26 14.08
N ALA A 56 -33.55 -13.84 15.07
CA ALA A 56 -33.65 -15.26 15.44
C ALA A 56 -34.18 -15.43 16.87
#